data_AF-A0A7Z0B4V6-F1
#
_entry.id   AF-A0A7Z0B4V6-F1
#
_cell.length_a   1.000
_cell.length_b   1.000
_cell.length_c   1.000
_cell.angle_alpha   90.00
_cell.angle_beta   90.00
_cell.angle_gamma   90.00
#
_symmetry.space_group_name_H-M   'P 1'
#
loop_
_entity.id
_entity.type
_entity.pdbx_description
1 polymer ?
#
loop_
_entity_poly.entity_id
_entity_poly.type
_entity_poly.pdbx_seq_one_letter_code
_entity_poly.pdbx_strand_id
1 'polypeptide(L)'
;MEKGRLITIAFTIVAASLTGCASVAEKNADQCEHMMQSKAEPALVSVSEKQPSPDGRSVLVTGMIEDERSNTVVPAKVECRFDGKSLAAFHWLAPATLGDSDDTHANAQKLSSKSPK
;
A
#
# COMPACT_ATOMS: atom_id res chain seq x y z
N MET A 1 -40.42 44.44 -2.41
CA MET A 1 -40.38 43.68 -1.13
C MET A 1 -39.61 42.40 -1.37
N GLU A 2 -38.29 42.50 -1.24
CA GLU A 2 -37.36 41.37 -1.33
C GLU A 2 -37.55 40.51 -0.08
N LYS A 3 -37.87 39.22 -0.28
CA LYS A 3 -38.11 38.28 0.79
C LYS A 3 -37.11 37.14 0.69
N GLY A 4 -36.24 37.10 1.69
CA GLY A 4 -35.77 35.85 2.26
C GLY A 4 -34.60 35.20 1.54
N ARG A 5 -33.43 35.80 1.74
CA ARG A 5 -32.16 35.07 1.74
C ARG A 5 -32.24 33.95 2.79
N LEU A 6 -32.45 32.71 2.36
CA LEU A 6 -32.19 31.50 3.15
C LEU A 6 -31.35 30.55 2.29
N ILE A 7 -30.06 30.87 2.25
CA ILE A 7 -29.01 29.98 1.77
C ILE A 7 -28.56 29.17 2.99
N THR A 8 -29.01 27.91 3.09
CA THR A 8 -28.31 26.89 3.88
C THR A 8 -28.55 25.53 3.23
N ILE A 9 -27.89 25.28 2.10
CA ILE A 9 -27.76 23.92 1.56
C ILE A 9 -26.70 23.24 2.43
N ALA A 10 -27.13 22.44 3.39
CA ALA A 10 -26.24 21.58 4.14
C ALA A 10 -25.63 20.58 3.15
N PHE A 11 -24.35 20.73 2.84
CA PHE A 11 -23.56 19.72 2.16
C PHE A 11 -23.41 18.54 3.13
N THR A 12 -24.39 17.65 3.15
CA THR A 12 -24.20 16.32 3.75
C THR A 12 -23.19 15.61 2.87
N ILE A 13 -21.95 15.58 3.34
CA ILE A 13 -20.91 14.71 2.80
C ILE A 13 -21.46 13.29 2.95
N VAL A 14 -22.05 12.76 1.88
CA VAL A 14 -22.27 11.32 1.77
C VAL A 14 -20.88 10.72 1.75
N ALA A 15 -20.45 10.17 2.90
CA ALA A 15 -19.42 9.16 2.90
C ALA A 15 -19.99 8.03 2.04
N ALA A 16 -19.47 7.91 0.82
CA ALA A 16 -19.80 6.78 -0.04
C ALA A 16 -19.28 5.52 0.68
N SER A 17 -20.15 4.84 1.42
CA SER A 17 -19.96 3.45 1.76
C SER A 17 -20.06 2.69 0.45
N LEU A 18 -18.93 2.55 -0.23
CA LEU A 18 -18.72 1.63 -1.34
C LEU A 18 -18.73 0.20 -0.77
N THR A 19 -19.84 -0.23 -0.18
CA THR A 19 -20.09 -1.64 0.10
C THR A 19 -20.72 -2.24 -1.16
N GLY A 20 -19.92 -2.38 -2.21
CA GLY A 20 -20.43 -2.77 -3.52
C GLY A 20 -19.33 -3.22 -4.45
N CYS A 21 -19.16 -4.55 -4.51
CA CYS A 21 -18.09 -5.30 -5.19
C CYS A 21 -16.72 -5.08 -4.57
N ALA A 22 -16.20 -6.09 -3.86
CA ALA A 22 -14.78 -6.16 -3.53
C ALA A 22 -13.98 -5.95 -4.82
N SER A 23 -13.42 -4.77 -4.96
CA SER A 23 -12.65 -4.39 -6.13
C SER A 23 -11.41 -5.27 -6.17
N VAL A 24 -10.88 -5.50 -7.38
CA VAL A 24 -9.60 -6.21 -7.52
C VAL A 24 -8.51 -5.51 -6.70
N ALA A 25 -8.60 -4.18 -6.55
CA ALA A 25 -7.72 -3.38 -5.71
C ALA A 25 -7.81 -3.74 -4.22
N GLU A 26 -9.00 -3.93 -3.66
CA GLU A 26 -9.16 -4.35 -2.25
C GLU A 26 -8.61 -5.75 -2.01
N LYS A 27 -8.94 -6.72 -2.88
CA LYS A 27 -8.41 -8.08 -2.78
C LYS A 27 -6.88 -8.11 -2.88
N ASN A 28 -6.32 -7.31 -3.79
CA ASN A 28 -4.88 -7.16 -3.93
C ASN A 28 -4.28 -6.52 -2.65
N ALA A 29 -4.98 -5.56 -2.03
CA ALA A 29 -4.50 -4.93 -0.81
C ALA A 29 -4.45 -5.89 0.39
N ASP A 30 -5.47 -6.72 0.54
CA ASP A 30 -5.47 -7.76 1.59
C ASP A 30 -4.39 -8.82 1.34
N GLN A 31 -4.15 -9.19 0.08
CA GLN A 31 -3.07 -10.11 -0.27
C GLN A 31 -1.68 -9.50 0.02
N CYS A 32 -1.52 -8.19 -0.19
CA CYS A 32 -0.30 -7.46 0.14
C CYS A 32 -0.04 -7.41 1.65
N GLU A 33 -1.07 -7.10 2.43
CA GLU A 33 -1.02 -7.10 3.90
C GLU A 33 -0.60 -8.47 4.45
N HIS A 34 -1.23 -9.54 3.95
CA HIS A 34 -0.90 -10.89 4.36
C HIS A 34 0.56 -11.26 4.00
N MET A 35 1.07 -10.78 2.86
CA MET A 35 2.48 -10.97 2.48
C MET A 35 3.42 -10.16 3.39
N MET A 36 3.04 -8.93 3.73
CA MET A 36 3.79 -8.09 4.66
C MET A 36 3.93 -8.77 6.03
N GLN A 37 2.83 -9.34 6.54
CA GLN A 37 2.81 -10.06 7.81
C GLN A 37 3.66 -11.32 7.77
N SER A 38 3.53 -12.14 6.72
CA SER A 38 4.31 -13.39 6.61
C SER A 38 5.81 -13.16 6.40
N LYS A 39 6.19 -12.08 5.72
CA LYS A 39 7.59 -11.72 5.47
C LYS A 39 8.26 -11.01 6.64
N ALA A 40 7.48 -10.50 7.58
CA ALA A 40 8.00 -9.80 8.75
C ALA A 40 8.27 -10.71 9.95
N GLU A 41 7.82 -11.98 9.96
CA GLU A 41 8.08 -12.92 11.05
C GLU A 41 9.59 -13.04 11.36
N PRO A 42 10.01 -12.98 12.64
CA PRO A 42 9.22 -13.04 13.88
C PRO A 42 8.68 -11.69 14.39
N ALA A 43 8.81 -10.61 13.64
CA ALA A 43 8.40 -9.28 14.07
C ALA A 43 6.87 -9.07 13.91
N LEU A 44 6.25 -8.39 14.88
CA LEU A 44 4.81 -8.10 14.83
C LEU A 44 4.56 -6.92 13.89
N VAL A 45 3.63 -7.09 12.94
CA VAL A 45 3.27 -6.02 12.00
C VAL A 45 1.90 -5.44 12.35
N SER A 46 1.85 -4.12 12.56
CA SER A 46 0.62 -3.37 12.71
C SER A 46 0.37 -2.53 11.45
N VAL A 47 -0.56 -2.96 10.59
CA VAL A 47 -0.90 -2.21 9.37
C VAL A 47 -1.75 -1.00 9.73
N SER A 48 -1.27 0.18 9.33
CA SER A 48 -1.92 1.46 9.59
C SER A 48 -2.72 1.96 8.40
N GLU A 49 -2.23 1.74 7.18
CA GLU A 49 -2.88 2.23 5.97
C GLU A 49 -2.64 1.31 4.77
N LYS A 50 -3.69 1.13 3.97
CA LYS A 50 -3.66 0.46 2.67
C LYS A 50 -4.07 1.45 1.59
N GLN A 51 -3.13 1.79 0.71
CA GLN A 51 -3.37 2.70 -0.41
C GLN A 51 -3.20 1.94 -1.74
N PRO A 52 -4.29 1.45 -2.34
CA PRO A 52 -4.25 0.97 -3.71
C PRO A 52 -3.98 2.15 -4.66
N SER A 53 -3.14 1.93 -5.66
CA SER A 53 -2.90 2.89 -6.72
C SER A 53 -4.14 3.05 -7.59
N PRO A 54 -4.38 4.23 -8.17
CA PRO A 54 -5.54 4.49 -9.02
C PRO A 54 -5.61 3.56 -10.24
N ASP A 55 -4.46 3.12 -10.74
CA ASP A 55 -4.36 2.13 -11.83
C ASP A 55 -4.70 0.68 -11.40
N GLY A 56 -4.87 0.41 -10.10
CA GLY A 56 -5.14 -0.91 -9.54
C GLY A 56 -3.98 -1.92 -9.63
N ARG A 57 -2.82 -1.49 -10.13
CA ARG A 57 -1.63 -2.33 -10.38
C ARG A 57 -0.63 -2.36 -9.23
N SER A 58 -0.78 -1.49 -8.25
CA SER A 58 0.11 -1.44 -7.09
C SER A 58 -0.69 -1.12 -5.85
N VAL A 59 -0.26 -1.65 -4.71
CA VAL A 59 -0.79 -1.33 -3.40
C VAL A 59 0.38 -0.97 -2.52
N LEU A 60 0.28 0.21 -1.91
CA LEU A 60 1.20 0.64 -0.87
C LEU A 60 0.57 0.30 0.48
N VAL A 61 1.28 -0.48 1.28
CA VAL A 61 0.84 -0.80 2.65
C VAL A 61 1.86 -0.20 3.60
N THR A 62 1.36 0.61 4.53
CA THR A 62 2.18 1.22 5.57
C THR A 62 1.72 0.72 6.93
N GLY A 63 2.66 0.63 7.86
CA GLY A 63 2.42 0.14 9.19
C GLY A 63 3.61 0.37 10.09
N MET A 64 3.61 -0.35 11.20
CA MET A 64 4.71 -0.41 12.15
C MET A 64 5.13 -1.86 12.31
N ILE A 65 6.43 -2.09 12.47
CA ILE A 65 6.98 -3.38 12.84
C ILE A 65 7.57 -3.26 14.24
N GLU A 66 7.14 -4.14 15.14
CA GLU A 66 7.74 -4.31 16.45
C GLU A 66 8.78 -5.43 16.35
N ASP A 67 10.05 -5.05 16.39
CA ASP A 67 11.14 -6.01 16.44
C ASP A 67 11.23 -6.56 17.87
N GLU A 68 10.74 -7.79 18.07
CA GLU A 68 10.71 -8.41 19.40
C GLU A 68 12.12 -8.52 20.02
N ARG A 69 13.14 -8.68 19.18
CA ARG A 69 14.54 -8.82 19.60
C ARG A 69 15.13 -7.51 20.15
N SER A 70 14.72 -6.38 19.59
CA SER A 70 15.23 -5.05 19.95
C SER A 70 14.26 -4.26 20.82
N ASN A 71 13.03 -4.75 20.99
CA ASN A 71 11.90 -4.05 21.62
C ASN A 71 11.70 -2.64 21.04
N THR A 72 11.90 -2.51 19.73
CA THR A 72 11.76 -1.24 19.00
C THR A 72 10.60 -1.31 18.02
N VAL A 73 9.85 -0.22 17.96
CA VAL A 73 8.76 -0.04 17.01
C VAL A 73 9.26 0.86 15.89
N VAL A 74 9.37 0.32 14.68
CA VAL A 74 9.91 1.02 13.52
C VAL A 74 8.85 1.15 12.41
N PRO A 75 8.87 2.24 11.62
CA PRO A 75 7.95 2.38 10.51
C PRO A 75 8.23 1.30 9.46
N ALA A 76 7.15 0.69 9.00
CA ALA A 76 7.16 -0.35 7.99
C ALA A 76 6.37 0.10 6.77
N LYS A 77 6.91 -0.20 5.60
CA LYS A 77 6.30 0.20 4.35
C LYS A 77 6.64 -0.81 3.29
N VAL A 78 5.63 -1.28 2.59
CA VAL A 78 5.78 -2.19 1.46
C VAL A 78 5.04 -1.67 0.25
N GLU A 79 5.59 -1.97 -0.91
CA GLU A 79 4.91 -1.85 -2.18
C GLU A 79 4.69 -3.24 -2.75
N CYS A 80 3.43 -3.57 -2.99
CA CYS A 80 3.05 -4.76 -3.73
C CYS A 80 2.60 -4.37 -5.12
N ARG A 81 3.15 -5.01 -6.14
CA ARG A 81 2.77 -4.80 -7.54
C ARG A 81 1.99 -6.02 -8.02
N PHE A 82 0.93 -5.78 -8.76
CA PHE A 82 -0.01 -6.80 -9.22
C PHE A 82 -0.14 -6.77 -10.74
N ASP A 83 -0.22 -7.96 -11.31
CA ASP A 83 -0.69 -8.18 -12.68
C ASP A 83 -2.10 -8.76 -12.63
N GLY A 84 -3.09 -7.87 -12.75
CA GLY A 84 -4.49 -8.21 -12.54
C GLY A 84 -4.78 -8.64 -11.10
N LYS A 85 -4.95 -9.94 -10.88
CA LYS A 85 -5.24 -10.56 -9.57
C LYS A 85 -4.04 -11.28 -8.95
N SER A 86 -2.91 -11.33 -9.65
CA SER A 86 -1.71 -12.05 -9.20
C SER A 86 -0.68 -11.06 -8.67
N LEU A 87 0.02 -11.40 -7.58
CA LEU A 87 1.18 -10.63 -7.12
C LEU A 87 2.31 -10.80 -8.14
N ALA A 88 2.75 -9.69 -8.70
CA ALA A 88 3.89 -9.65 -9.61
C ALA A 88 5.20 -9.37 -8.86
N ALA A 89 5.15 -8.47 -7.86
CA ALA A 89 6.31 -8.15 -7.04
C ALA A 89 5.87 -7.70 -5.64
N PHE A 90 6.75 -7.90 -4.67
CA PHE A 90 6.64 -7.39 -3.32
C PHE A 90 7.94 -6.68 -3.01
N HIS A 91 7.90 -5.50 -2.40
CA HIS A 91 9.11 -4.74 -2.13
C HIS A 91 9.01 -4.02 -0.80
N TRP A 92 9.95 -4.34 0.10
CA TRP A 92 10.11 -3.61 1.35
C TRP A 92 10.73 -2.24 1.09
N LEU A 93 9.97 -1.18 1.37
CA LEU A 93 10.45 0.19 1.34
C LEU A 93 10.96 0.65 2.71
N ALA A 94 10.45 0.05 3.79
CA ALA A 94 10.91 0.27 5.16
C ALA A 94 10.52 -0.91 6.09
N PRO A 95 11.29 -1.14 7.17
CA PRO A 95 12.61 -0.59 7.47
C PRO A 95 13.69 -1.11 6.50
N ALA A 96 14.77 -0.35 6.30
CA ALA A 96 15.82 -0.67 5.32
C ALA A 96 16.46 -2.06 5.51
N THR A 97 16.41 -2.60 6.72
CA THR A 97 16.86 -3.96 7.06
C THR A 97 16.05 -5.05 6.34
N LEU A 98 14.77 -4.79 6.02
CA LEU A 98 13.91 -5.71 5.27
C LEU A 98 13.94 -5.43 3.76
N GLY A 99 14.35 -4.23 3.35
CA GLY A 99 14.50 -3.80 1.94
C GLY A 99 15.52 -4.62 1.12
N ASP A 100 16.50 -5.23 1.79
CA ASP A 100 17.58 -5.98 1.15
C ASP A 100 17.27 -7.49 1.01
N SER A 101 16.28 -8.00 1.75
CA SER A 101 15.94 -9.44 1.80
C SER A 101 14.85 -9.87 0.80
N ASP A 102 14.43 -8.98 -0.11
CA ASP A 102 13.53 -9.35 -1.20
C ASP A 102 14.35 -10.01 -2.32
N ASP A 103 14.31 -11.34 -2.33
CA ASP A 103 15.06 -12.18 -3.25
C ASP A 103 15.01 -11.65 -4.69
N THR A 104 16.20 -11.30 -5.13
CA THR A 104 16.60 -11.11 -6.51
C THR A 104 16.01 -12.20 -7.40
N HIS A 105 14.92 -11.89 -8.10
CA HIS A 105 14.73 -12.40 -9.45
C HIS A 105 15.40 -11.44 -10.42
N ALA A 106 16.71 -11.66 -10.59
CA ALA A 106 17.45 -11.20 -11.74
C ALA A 106 16.74 -11.65 -13.03
N ASN A 107 16.21 -10.72 -13.83
CA ASN A 107 16.80 -10.28 -15.10
C ASN A 107 15.85 -9.30 -15.85
N ALA A 108 16.45 -8.28 -16.46
CA ALA A 108 15.88 -7.19 -17.28
C ALA A 108 15.04 -6.15 -16.51
N GLN A 109 15.57 -4.96 -16.18
CA GLN A 109 16.00 -3.98 -17.16
C GLN A 109 17.24 -3.20 -16.69
N LYS A 110 18.41 -3.85 -16.79
CA LYS A 110 19.67 -3.13 -17.01
C LYS A 110 19.78 -2.76 -18.49
N LEU A 111 18.96 -1.82 -18.96
CA LEU A 111 19.17 -1.00 -20.16
C LEU A 111 18.02 0.03 -20.22
N SER A 112 18.12 1.19 -19.58
CA SER A 112 18.38 2.41 -20.35
C SER A 112 18.82 3.58 -19.46
N SER A 113 19.87 3.40 -18.67
CA SER A 113 20.62 4.52 -18.07
C SER A 113 21.90 4.73 -18.88
N LYS A 114 21.75 5.23 -20.11
CA LYS A 114 22.86 5.89 -20.82
C LYS A 114 22.30 6.89 -21.80
N SER A 115 22.06 8.11 -21.33
CA SER A 115 22.18 9.28 -22.19
C SER A 115 23.62 9.36 -22.69
N PRO A 116 23.84 9.65 -23.98
CA PRO A 116 25.03 10.34 -24.41
C PRO A 116 24.66 11.65 -25.11
N LYS A 117 25.08 12.74 -24.46
CA LYS A 117 25.51 14.04 -24.99
C LYS A 117 24.48 14.95 -25.64
#